data_AF-A0AAD9U383-F1
#
_entry.id   AF-A0AAD9U383-F1
#
_cell.length_a   1.000
_cell.length_b   1.000
_cell.length_c   1.000
_cell.angle_alpha   90.00
_cell.angle_beta   90.00
_cell.angle_gamma   90.00
#
_symmetry.space_group_name_H-M   'P 1'
#
loop_
_entity.id
_entity.type
_entity.pdbx_description
1 polymer ?
#
loop_
_entity_poly.entity_id
_entity_poly.type
_entity_poly.pdbx_seq_one_letter_code
_entity_poly.pdbx_strand_id
1 'polypeptide(L)'
;MMDDYTRGRIFQCKKDLKRTLNMYTLNERFEVQIRRSSKTRYEDGCKDGDCEFHLRGIKMQKGEYWVVRMFLKDHTCNIDGFHTRLRQANSWTVGELLAPKL
;
A
#
# COMPACT_ATOMS: atom_id res chain seq x y z
N MET A 1 2.85 4.95 -16.67
CA MET A 1 1.98 4.37 -15.62
C MET A 1 1.84 5.44 -14.56
N MET A 2 0.67 6.08 -14.46
CA MET A 2 0.53 7.45 -13.96
C MET A 2 -0.02 7.47 -12.52
N ASP A 3 0.69 8.17 -11.62
CA ASP A 3 0.20 8.94 -10.45
C ASP A 3 -0.85 8.36 -9.47
N ASP A 4 -1.09 7.05 -9.41
CA ASP A 4 -2.11 6.46 -8.52
C ASP A 4 -1.83 6.63 -7.01
N TYR A 5 -0.64 7.11 -6.65
CA TYR A 5 -0.23 7.35 -5.26
C TYR A 5 0.20 8.79 -5.00
N THR A 6 0.00 9.69 -5.97
CA THR A 6 0.38 11.09 -5.81
C THR A 6 -0.41 11.71 -4.66
N ARG A 7 0.27 12.53 -3.86
CA ARG A 7 -0.33 13.25 -2.73
C ARG A 7 -1.60 13.96 -3.20
N GLY A 8 -2.71 13.73 -2.50
CA GLY A 8 -4.02 14.25 -2.85
C GLY A 8 -4.93 13.25 -3.57
N ARG A 9 -4.44 12.07 -3.98
CA ARG A 9 -5.29 11.01 -4.54
C ARG A 9 -6.39 10.61 -3.57
N ILE A 10 -7.62 10.54 -4.06
CA ILE A 10 -8.82 10.20 -3.30
C ILE A 10 -9.24 8.77 -3.58
N PHE A 11 -9.60 8.04 -2.54
CA PHE A 11 -10.15 6.69 -2.57
C PHE A 11 -11.50 6.68 -1.88
N GLN A 12 -12.47 5.93 -2.42
CA GLN A 12 -13.82 5.85 -1.84
C GLN A 12 -13.78 5.23 -0.43
N CYS A 13 -12.91 4.26 -0.20
CA CYS A 13 -12.72 3.69 1.12
C CYS A 13 -11.27 3.26 1.38
N LYS A 14 -10.97 2.91 2.65
CA LYS A 14 -9.66 2.39 3.06
C LYS A 14 -9.27 1.12 2.31
N LYS A 15 -10.24 0.28 1.95
CA LYS A 15 -10.00 -0.99 1.25
C LYS A 15 -9.42 -0.74 -0.14
N ASP A 16 -9.96 0.24 -0.87
CA ASP A 16 -9.47 0.59 -2.20
C ASP A 16 -8.03 1.13 -2.13
N LEU A 17 -7.73 2.00 -1.16
CA LEU A 17 -6.37 2.50 -0.93
C LEU A 17 -5.38 1.34 -0.70
N LYS A 18 -5.75 0.38 0.16
CA LYS A 18 -4.94 -0.81 0.44
C LYS A 18 -4.73 -1.67 -0.79
N ARG A 19 -5.81 -1.94 -1.54
CA ARG A 19 -5.76 -2.76 -2.75
C ARG A 19 -4.86 -2.13 -3.80
N THR A 20 -5.00 -0.84 -4.02
CA THR A 20 -4.15 -0.09 -4.94
C THR A 20 -2.71 -0.17 -4.47
N LEU A 21 -2.38 0.08 -3.19
CA LEU A 21 -1.00 -0.11 -2.70
C LEU A 21 -0.47 -1.52 -2.95
N ASN A 22 -1.24 -2.57 -2.63
CA ASN A 22 -0.83 -3.95 -2.86
C ASN A 22 -0.52 -4.25 -4.34
N MET A 23 -1.29 -3.69 -5.27
CA MET A 23 -1.01 -3.84 -6.71
C MET A 23 0.32 -3.19 -7.10
N TYR A 24 0.63 -2.02 -6.53
CA TYR A 24 1.92 -1.36 -6.74
C TYR A 24 3.08 -2.19 -6.20
N THR A 25 2.97 -2.69 -4.97
CA THR A 25 4.05 -3.48 -4.36
C THR A 25 4.31 -4.78 -5.12
N LEU A 26 3.27 -5.37 -5.73
CA LEU A 26 3.41 -6.54 -6.61
C LEU A 26 4.15 -6.19 -7.92
N ASN A 27 3.81 -5.06 -8.54
CA ASN A 27 4.45 -4.61 -9.78
C ASN A 27 5.92 -4.24 -9.56
N GLU A 28 6.21 -3.54 -8.46
CA GLU A 28 7.54 -3.11 -8.05
C GLU A 28 8.32 -4.18 -7.25
N ARG A 29 7.69 -5.34 -7.02
CA ARG A 29 8.30 -6.56 -6.44
C ARG A 29 8.94 -6.38 -5.06
N PHE A 30 8.26 -5.69 -4.15
CA PHE A 30 8.70 -5.58 -2.75
C PHE A 30 7.55 -5.88 -1.78
N GLU A 31 7.90 -6.17 -0.53
CA GLU A 31 6.93 -6.41 0.54
C GLU A 31 6.77 -5.16 1.42
N VAL A 32 5.56 -4.94 1.91
CA VAL A 32 5.20 -3.84 2.80
C VAL A 32 4.75 -4.34 4.17
N GLN A 33 4.89 -3.49 5.18
CA GLN A 33 4.45 -3.73 6.55
C GLN A 33 3.58 -2.58 7.04
N ILE A 34 2.38 -2.93 7.50
CA ILE A 34 1.45 -1.98 8.12
C ILE A 34 2.11 -1.38 9.36
N ARG A 35 2.47 -0.10 9.28
CA ARG A 35 3.00 0.69 10.40
C ARG A 35 1.88 1.17 11.31
N ARG A 36 0.73 1.56 10.75
CA ARG A 36 -0.45 1.99 11.52
C ARG A 36 -1.75 1.74 10.78
N SER A 37 -2.77 1.26 11.48
CA SER A 37 -4.10 1.08 10.90
C SER A 37 -5.20 1.37 11.92
N SER A 38 -6.00 2.39 11.65
CA SER A 38 -7.17 2.79 12.45
C SER A 38 -8.36 3.16 11.56
N LYS A 39 -9.46 3.61 12.15
CA LYS A 39 -10.65 4.09 11.42
C LYS A 39 -10.40 5.40 10.66
N THR A 40 -9.38 6.18 11.02
CA THR A 40 -9.12 7.52 10.45
C THR A 40 -7.74 7.67 9.81
N ARG A 41 -6.84 6.71 10.04
CA ARG A 41 -5.45 6.74 9.55
C ARG A 41 -5.00 5.36 9.10
N TYR A 42 -4.24 5.33 8.01
CA TYR A 42 -3.59 4.14 7.48
C TYR A 42 -2.17 4.51 7.04
N GLU A 43 -1.20 3.73 7.48
CA GLU A 43 0.21 3.88 7.14
C GLU A 43 0.83 2.54 6.85
N ASP A 44 1.60 2.53 5.79
CA ASP A 44 2.37 1.39 5.34
C ASP A 44 3.80 1.84 5.01
N GLY A 45 4.75 0.93 5.16
CA GLY A 45 6.14 1.15 4.81
C GLY A 45 6.73 -0.11 4.20
N CYS A 46 7.96 -0.06 3.73
CA CYS A 46 8.64 -1.28 3.32
C CYS A 46 8.76 -2.22 4.53
N LYS A 47 8.82 -3.52 4.26
CA LYS A 47 9.11 -4.53 5.27
C LYS A 47 10.50 -4.37 5.89
N ASP A 48 11.43 -3.77 5.16
CA ASP A 48 12.69 -3.29 5.73
C ASP A 48 12.40 -2.05 6.59
N GLY A 49 12.63 -2.16 7.90
CA GLY A 49 12.25 -1.16 8.89
C GLY A 49 12.93 0.18 8.69
N ASP A 50 14.17 0.17 8.20
CA ASP A 50 15.01 1.35 7.98
C ASP A 50 14.80 1.98 6.59
N CYS A 51 13.92 1.39 5.79
CA CYS A 51 13.59 1.92 4.47
C CYS A 51 12.64 3.12 4.55
N GLU A 52 12.95 4.13 3.73
CA GLU A 52 12.20 5.38 3.64
C GLU A 52 10.87 5.28 2.88
N PHE A 53 10.62 4.17 2.16
CA PHE A 53 9.34 3.96 1.50
C PHE A 53 8.18 4.09 2.51
N HIS A 54 7.22 4.97 2.19
CA HIS A 54 6.15 5.31 3.11
C HIS A 54 4.89 5.76 2.39
N LEU A 55 3.76 5.13 2.70
CA LEU A 55 2.43 5.61 2.32
C LEU A 55 1.65 6.02 3.56
N ARG A 56 1.03 7.20 3.53
CA ARG A 56 0.09 7.67 4.56
C ARG A 56 -1.23 8.08 3.93
N GLY A 57 -2.31 7.41 4.31
CA GLY A 57 -3.69 7.79 4.03
C GLY A 57 -4.43 8.28 5.27
N ILE A 58 -5.29 9.28 5.10
CA ILE A 58 -6.21 9.73 6.15
C ILE A 58 -7.67 9.70 5.65
N LYS A 59 -8.60 9.39 6.55
CA LYS A 59 -10.03 9.57 6.30
C LYS A 59 -10.37 11.06 6.43
N MET A 60 -11.12 11.61 5.49
CA MET A 60 -11.68 12.95 5.65
C MET A 60 -12.91 12.90 6.55
N GLN A 61 -13.08 13.88 7.43
CA GLN A 61 -14.19 13.85 8.41
C GLN A 61 -15.56 14.08 7.77
N LYS A 62 -15.62 14.90 6.71
CA LYS A 62 -16.87 15.30 6.05
C LYS A 62 -17.28 14.39 4.89
N GLY A 63 -16.40 13.51 4.44
CA GLY A 63 -16.73 12.55 3.40
C GLY A 63 -16.10 11.22 3.76
N GLU A 64 -16.82 10.14 3.55
CA GLU A 64 -16.38 8.78 3.85
C GLU A 64 -15.18 8.31 3.00
N TYR A 65 -14.57 9.22 2.23
CA TYR A 65 -13.40 9.01 1.41
C TYR A 65 -12.08 9.19 2.16
N TRP A 66 -11.04 8.61 1.54
CA TRP A 66 -9.68 8.59 2.03
C TRP A 66 -8.77 9.36 1.08
N VAL A 67 -7.80 10.08 1.61
CA VAL A 67 -6.82 10.80 0.79
C VAL A 67 -5.39 10.36 1.12
N VAL A 68 -4.55 10.23 0.09
CA VAL A 68 -3.11 10.06 0.26
C VAL A 68 -2.49 11.38 0.69
N ARG A 69 -1.88 11.42 1.88
CA ARG A 69 -1.19 12.61 2.42
C ARG A 69 0.32 12.56 2.23
N MET A 70 0.88 11.37 2.09
CA MET A 70 2.30 11.14 1.86
C MET A 70 2.48 9.88 1.04
N PHE A 71 3.35 9.96 0.06
CA PHE A 71 3.84 8.82 -0.71
C PHE A 71 5.31 9.07 -1.02
N LEU A 72 6.18 8.43 -0.26
CA LEU A 72 7.61 8.37 -0.50
C LEU A 72 7.87 7.08 -1.26
N LYS A 73 8.13 7.22 -2.56
CA LYS A 73 8.29 6.08 -3.48
C LYS A 73 9.69 5.46 -3.42
N ASP A 74 10.69 6.27 -3.05
CA ASP A 74 12.09 5.88 -3.13
C ASP A 74 12.43 4.92 -1.98
N HIS A 75 13.30 3.96 -2.29
CA HIS A 75 13.77 2.98 -1.34
C HIS A 75 15.24 3.25 -1.01
N THR A 76 15.56 3.23 0.27
CA THR A 76 16.95 3.24 0.78
C THR A 76 17.50 1.82 1.00
N CYS A 77 16.63 0.80 0.94
CA CYS A 77 17.02 -0.60 1.05
C CYS A 77 17.40 -1.20 -0.30
N ASN A 78 18.24 -2.23 -0.27
CA ASN A 78 18.57 -3.00 -1.47
C ASN A 78 17.45 -3.99 -1.78
N ILE A 79 16.55 -3.61 -2.70
CA ILE A 79 15.42 -4.45 -3.13
C ILE A 79 15.94 -5.71 -3.86
N ASP A 80 17.08 -5.62 -4.58
CA ASP A 80 17.64 -6.72 -5.38
C ASP A 80 17.97 -7.96 -4.53
N GLY A 81 18.37 -7.77 -3.27
CA GLY A 81 18.67 -8.86 -2.33
C GLY A 81 17.42 -9.60 -1.80
N PHE A 82 16.24 -9.00 -1.90
CA PHE A 82 14.96 -9.55 -1.44
C PHE A 82 14.23 -10.41 -2.48
N HIS A 83 14.65 -10.37 -3.76
CA HIS A 83 14.07 -11.19 -4.84
C HIS A 83 14.12 -12.69 -4.57
N THR A 84 14.99 -13.17 -3.70
CA THR A 84 15.15 -14.61 -3.36
C THR A 84 14.20 -15.10 -2.26
N ARG A 85 13.48 -14.21 -1.55
CA ARG A 85 12.64 -14.56 -0.38
C ARG A 85 11.23 -13.94 -0.41
N LEU A 86 10.67 -13.66 -1.59
CA LEU A 86 9.30 -13.17 -1.72
C LEU A 86 8.33 -14.24 -1.24
N ARG A 87 7.69 -14.05 -0.08
CA ARG A 87 6.50 -14.81 0.30
C ARG A 87 5.37 -14.25 -0.56
N GLN A 88 5.25 -14.81 -1.76
CA GLN A 88 4.25 -14.47 -2.76
C GLN A 88 2.88 -14.29 -2.12
N ALA A 89 2.41 -13.03 -2.09
CA ALA A 89 1.10 -12.56 -1.67
C ALA A 89 0.63 -12.98 -0.26
N ASN A 90 0.09 -12.01 0.49
CA ASN A 90 -0.66 -12.36 1.71
C ASN A 90 -1.95 -13.10 1.33
N SER A 91 -2.45 -13.96 2.22
CA SER A 91 -3.63 -14.79 1.97
C SER A 91 -4.89 -13.98 1.64
N TRP A 92 -4.98 -12.74 2.12
CA TRP A 92 -6.05 -11.81 1.79
C TRP A 92 -6.06 -11.42 0.32
N THR A 93 -4.91 -11.02 -0.23
CA THR A 93 -4.77 -10.62 -1.64
C THR A 93 -5.05 -11.79 -2.58
N VAL A 94 -4.59 -12.99 -2.22
CA VAL A 94 -4.90 -14.22 -2.96
C VAL A 94 -6.40 -14.49 -2.95
N GLY A 95 -7.05 -14.32 -1.80
CA GLY A 95 -8.50 -14.44 -1.67
C GLY A 95 -9.27 -13.43 -2.53
N GLU A 96 -8.85 -12.16 -2.59
CA GLU A 96 -9.49 -11.15 -3.43
C GLU A 96 -9.31 -11.40 -4.94
N LEU A 97 -8.16 -11.94 -5.35
CA LEU A 97 -7.88 -12.21 -6.76
C LEU A 97 -8.62 -13.46 -7.27
N LEU A 98 -8.76 -14.47 -6.40
CA LEU A 98 -9.39 -15.75 -6.73
C LEU A 98 -10.89 -15.80 -6.42
N ALA A 99 -11.42 -14.86 -5.63
CA ALA A 99 -12.86 -14.78 -5.38
C ALA A 99 -13.62 -14.58 -6.70
N PRO A 100 -14.57 -15.47 -7.05
CA PRO A 100 -15.46 -15.24 -8.16
C PRO A 100 -16.22 -13.94 -7.92
N LYS A 101 -16.31 -13.09 -8.95
CA LYS A 101 -17.27 -11.98 -8.92
C LYS A 101 -18.66 -12.59 -8.98
N LEU A 102 -19.34 -12.66 -7.84
CA LEU A 102 -20.78 -12.88 -7.77
C LEU A 102 -21.52 -11.63 -8.22
#